data_AF-W0E1A4-F1
#
_entry.id   AF-W0E1A4-F1
#
_cell.length_a   1.000
_cell.length_b   1.000
_cell.length_c   1.000
_cell.angle_alpha   90.00
_cell.angle_beta   90.00
_cell.angle_gamma   90.00
#
_symmetry.space_group_name_H-M   'P 1'
#
loop_
_entity.id
_entity.type
_entity.pdbx_description
1 polymer ?
#
loop_
_entity_poly.entity_id
_entity_poly.type
_entity_poly.pdbx_seq_one_letter_code
_entity_poly.pdbx_strand_id
1 'polypeptide(L)'
;MSYQVLARKWRPKSFDDMVGQQHVVRALANALDRGQLHHAYLFTGTRGVGKTTLARILAKSLNCEQGVSAHPCGQCATCREVDAGRFVDLIEVDAASRTKVDQTRELLDNVPYAPAHGRYKVYLIDEVHMFSAHSFNALLKTLEEPPPHVKFLLATTDPQRLPVTVLSRCLQFNLRRLLPDEIGAHLRHVLETEGLAFESPALAQLARAADGSMRDALSLLDQAIAFGGGQLVEAEVRAMLGTLDGEVVLALVEALASGDGAALLAEVERVAALTPDYAELLRELIALLHRLALVQQVPRLLAADDPDGDRLGALAARLSPEDVQLYYQVALTGQGDLALAPDPRAGLEMVLLRALAFRPASPAGQPDGAPAARRPPDPRPAPPAAPRQSAPAPSRGPNASGTPPWEVAAPAPLPAPEPSAPASVAAVPAAPSPDSAPAAGVPPWEVADPSPISEPSAPAPAVSSPRAPVTAPRPDLRSPAQWQQLVAGLRVRGIAGELAHNCGFLDWADGRLLLSLDPAVEHLRVPTAESRLREALEGALGEPVRLEFQIARPEQETLAQRRVREAEARQRAAEETMYADPVAERMREQLAADWVPGSIEPQG
;
A
#
# COMPACT_ATOMS: atom_id res chain seq x y z
N MET A 1 -27.97 3.20 -31.53
CA MET A 1 -26.54 3.49 -31.33
C MET A 1 -26.15 2.89 -29.99
N SER A 2 -25.12 2.04 -29.93
CA SER A 2 -24.70 1.43 -28.66
C SER A 2 -24.16 2.52 -27.74
N TYR A 3 -24.80 2.74 -26.59
CA TYR A 3 -24.29 3.61 -25.54
C TYR A 3 -22.87 3.16 -25.17
N GLN A 4 -21.86 4.01 -25.41
CA GLN A 4 -20.50 3.75 -24.98
C GLN A 4 -20.26 4.53 -23.68
N VAL A 5 -19.84 3.81 -22.64
CA VAL A 5 -19.39 4.36 -21.36
C VAL A 5 -18.35 5.47 -21.62
N LEU A 6 -18.50 6.63 -20.96
CA LEU A 6 -17.62 7.80 -21.11
C LEU A 6 -16.16 7.42 -20.87
N ALA A 7 -15.89 6.56 -19.89
CA ALA A 7 -14.55 6.04 -19.61
C ALA A 7 -13.86 5.36 -20.82
N ARG A 8 -14.64 4.84 -21.77
CA ARG A 8 -14.12 4.27 -23.03
C ARG A 8 -14.09 5.30 -24.15
N LYS A 9 -15.13 6.14 -24.26
CA LYS A 9 -15.25 7.18 -25.30
C LYS A 9 -14.15 8.23 -25.19
N TRP A 10 -13.87 8.67 -23.96
CA TRP A 10 -12.90 9.72 -23.62
C TRP A 10 -11.51 9.19 -23.27
N ARG A 11 -11.23 7.92 -23.59
CA ARG A 11 -9.88 7.38 -23.40
C ARG A 11 -8.89 8.17 -24.29
N PRO A 12 -7.84 8.79 -23.71
CA PRO A 12 -6.84 9.54 -24.47
C PRO A 12 -6.28 8.75 -25.65
N LYS A 13 -6.21 9.40 -26.83
CA LYS A 13 -5.73 8.77 -28.07
C LYS A 13 -4.34 9.25 -28.47
N SER A 14 -3.93 10.39 -27.96
CA SER A 14 -2.61 11.01 -28.15
C SER A 14 -1.98 11.39 -26.80
N PHE A 15 -0.69 11.72 -26.80
CA PHE A 15 -0.02 12.22 -25.60
C PHE A 15 -0.56 13.59 -25.15
N ASP A 16 -1.07 14.39 -26.08
CA ASP A 16 -1.59 15.73 -25.79
C ASP A 16 -2.92 15.68 -25.01
N ASP A 17 -3.68 14.59 -25.17
CA ASP A 17 -4.94 14.35 -24.46
C ASP A 17 -4.74 13.84 -23.02
N MET A 18 -3.49 13.55 -22.60
CA MET A 18 -3.20 13.00 -21.27
C MET A 18 -3.21 14.09 -20.20
N VAL A 19 -4.02 13.88 -19.16
CA VAL A 19 -4.15 14.79 -18.01
C VAL A 19 -3.07 14.49 -16.95
N GLY A 20 -2.45 15.53 -16.39
CA GLY A 20 -1.54 15.50 -15.21
C GLY A 20 -0.15 14.86 -15.40
N GLN A 21 0.02 13.89 -16.30
CA GLN A 21 1.26 13.09 -16.42
C GLN A 21 2.35 13.75 -17.29
N GLN A 22 2.49 15.08 -17.22
CA GLN A 22 3.35 15.85 -18.13
C GLN A 22 4.82 15.44 -18.09
N HIS A 23 5.34 15.03 -16.92
CA HIS A 23 6.73 14.57 -16.78
C HIS A 23 6.99 13.28 -17.56
N VAL A 24 6.05 12.34 -17.56
CA VAL A 24 6.18 11.07 -18.30
C VAL A 24 5.99 11.30 -19.79
N VAL A 25 4.95 12.06 -20.15
CA VAL A 25 4.63 12.38 -21.55
C VAL A 25 5.82 13.06 -22.23
N ARG A 26 6.41 14.07 -21.60
CA ARG A 26 7.57 14.78 -22.14
C ARG A 26 8.79 13.86 -22.31
N ALA A 27 9.04 12.96 -21.37
CA ALA A 27 10.15 12.02 -21.46
C ALA A 27 9.97 11.03 -22.63
N LEU A 28 8.75 10.49 -22.81
CA LEU A 28 8.43 9.59 -23.91
C LEU A 28 8.47 10.30 -25.27
N ALA A 29 7.92 11.52 -25.36
CA ALA A 29 7.96 12.33 -26.57
C ALA A 29 9.41 12.59 -27.02
N ASN A 30 10.26 13.03 -26.10
CA ASN A 30 11.69 13.24 -26.38
C ASN A 30 12.41 11.95 -26.82
N ALA A 31 12.08 10.80 -26.21
CA ALA A 31 12.70 9.53 -26.57
C ALA A 31 12.30 9.08 -27.99
N LEU A 32 11.03 9.29 -28.37
CA LEU A 32 10.52 9.01 -29.70
C LEU A 32 11.18 9.91 -30.75
N ASP A 33 11.23 11.22 -30.51
CA ASP A 33 11.76 12.20 -31.46
C ASP A 33 13.27 12.05 -31.68
N ARG A 34 14.01 11.58 -30.67
CA ARG A 34 15.46 11.31 -30.76
C ARG A 34 15.78 9.89 -31.24
N GLY A 35 14.78 9.04 -31.47
CA GLY A 35 14.97 7.64 -31.83
C GLY A 35 15.66 6.80 -30.73
N GLN A 36 15.67 7.26 -29.48
CA GLN A 36 16.28 6.57 -28.34
C GLN A 36 15.27 5.61 -27.69
N LEU A 37 14.90 4.57 -28.43
CA LEU A 37 13.85 3.65 -28.01
C LEU A 37 14.41 2.51 -27.15
N HIS A 38 14.06 2.50 -25.86
CA HIS A 38 14.37 1.37 -24.99
C HIS A 38 13.63 0.09 -25.44
N HIS A 39 14.13 -1.08 -25.06
CA HIS A 39 13.49 -2.37 -25.39
C HIS A 39 12.34 -2.70 -24.43
N ALA A 40 12.40 -2.23 -23.19
CA ALA A 40 11.37 -2.45 -22.18
C ALA A 40 11.05 -1.17 -21.38
N TYR A 41 9.75 -0.89 -21.22
CA TYR A 41 9.21 0.24 -20.45
C TYR A 41 8.33 -0.29 -19.33
N LEU A 42 8.49 0.25 -18.12
CA LEU A 42 7.67 -0.10 -16.96
C LEU A 42 6.88 1.12 -16.48
N PHE A 43 5.57 1.05 -16.58
CA PHE A 43 4.63 2.05 -16.07
C PHE A 43 4.12 1.62 -14.69
N THR A 44 4.39 2.45 -13.68
CA THR A 44 3.97 2.22 -12.29
C THR A 44 2.96 3.29 -11.86
N GLY A 45 2.09 2.98 -10.91
CA GLY A 45 1.11 3.93 -10.36
C GLY A 45 -0.21 3.27 -9.99
N THR A 46 -1.08 3.99 -9.29
CA THR A 46 -2.37 3.47 -8.84
C THR A 46 -3.28 3.06 -10.01
N ARG A 47 -4.34 2.31 -9.73
CA ARG A 47 -5.31 1.92 -10.77
C ARG A 47 -5.93 3.18 -11.40
N GLY A 48 -6.19 3.13 -12.71
CA GLY A 48 -6.94 4.18 -13.42
C GLY A 48 -6.23 5.51 -13.69
N VAL A 49 -4.96 5.69 -13.30
CA VAL A 49 -4.15 6.89 -13.63
C VAL A 49 -3.68 6.97 -15.09
N GLY A 50 -3.96 5.93 -15.90
CA GLY A 50 -3.67 5.94 -17.35
C GLY A 50 -2.49 5.09 -17.82
N LYS A 51 -1.96 4.15 -17.00
CA LYS A 51 -0.83 3.27 -17.37
C LYS A 51 -1.02 2.56 -18.72
N THR A 52 -2.09 1.77 -18.84
CA THR A 52 -2.43 1.00 -20.05
C THR A 52 -2.76 1.92 -21.23
N THR A 53 -3.34 3.09 -20.97
CA THR A 53 -3.63 4.10 -22.00
C THR A 53 -2.35 4.67 -22.59
N LEU A 54 -1.41 5.07 -21.73
CA LEU A 54 -0.11 5.59 -22.15
C LEU A 54 0.69 4.55 -22.92
N ALA A 55 0.65 3.28 -22.49
CA ALA A 55 1.27 2.18 -23.22
C ALA A 55 0.68 1.99 -24.63
N ARG A 56 -0.65 2.10 -24.80
CA ARG A 56 -1.29 2.04 -26.13
C ARG A 56 -0.89 3.22 -27.01
N ILE A 57 -0.82 4.43 -26.45
CA ILE A 57 -0.36 5.62 -27.20
C ILE A 57 1.07 5.41 -27.68
N LEU A 58 1.96 4.90 -26.80
CA LEU A 58 3.34 4.59 -27.18
C LEU A 58 3.39 3.50 -28.27
N ALA A 59 2.61 2.43 -28.16
CA ALA A 59 2.52 1.40 -29.20
C ALA A 59 2.05 1.97 -30.54
N LYS A 60 1.11 2.90 -30.51
CA LYS A 60 0.62 3.64 -31.68
C LYS A 60 1.71 4.50 -32.31
N SER A 61 2.44 5.26 -31.49
CA SER A 61 3.57 6.08 -31.92
C SER A 61 4.70 5.26 -32.55
N LEU A 62 4.96 4.05 -32.04
CA LEU A 62 5.98 3.15 -32.57
C LEU A 62 5.59 2.54 -33.93
N ASN A 63 4.30 2.26 -34.14
CA ASN A 63 3.81 1.53 -35.32
C ASN A 63 3.04 2.39 -36.32
N CYS A 64 3.01 3.71 -36.14
CA CYS A 64 2.37 4.62 -37.07
C CYS A 64 3.00 4.53 -38.46
N GLU A 65 2.17 4.40 -39.49
CA GLU A 65 2.59 4.35 -40.90
C GLU A 65 3.37 5.61 -41.33
N GLN A 66 3.02 6.77 -40.76
CA GLN A 66 3.68 8.05 -41.03
C GLN A 66 5.09 8.16 -40.45
N GLY A 67 5.51 7.22 -39.60
CA GLY A 67 6.81 7.27 -38.92
C GLY A 67 6.70 7.17 -37.41
N VAL A 68 7.82 6.83 -36.77
CA VAL A 68 7.94 6.87 -35.32
C VAL A 68 8.02 8.34 -34.89
N SER A 69 7.05 8.79 -34.11
CA SER A 69 6.98 10.18 -33.63
C SER A 69 6.18 10.27 -32.33
N ALA A 70 6.36 11.36 -31.59
CA ALA A 70 5.52 11.66 -30.44
C ALA A 70 4.03 11.81 -30.81
N HIS A 71 3.70 12.33 -32.00
CA HIS A 71 2.32 12.62 -32.39
C HIS A 71 1.80 11.58 -33.40
N PRO A 72 1.14 10.49 -32.97
CA PRO A 72 0.56 9.52 -33.89
C PRO A 72 -0.58 10.17 -34.69
N CYS A 73 -0.69 9.85 -35.98
CA CYS A 73 -1.64 10.53 -36.87
C CYS A 73 -3.12 10.26 -36.54
N GLY A 74 -3.44 9.16 -35.85
CA GLY A 74 -4.82 8.78 -35.49
C GLY A 74 -5.70 8.33 -36.66
N GLN A 75 -5.25 8.47 -37.91
CA GLN A 75 -6.07 8.25 -39.11
C GLN A 75 -5.65 7.02 -39.94
N CYS A 76 -4.39 6.57 -39.84
CA CYS A 76 -3.91 5.39 -40.57
C CYS A 76 -4.55 4.09 -40.06
N ALA A 77 -4.41 3.00 -40.81
CA ALA A 77 -5.04 1.72 -40.47
C ALA A 77 -4.49 1.21 -39.14
N THR A 78 -3.17 1.24 -38.95
CA THR A 78 -2.53 0.84 -37.69
C THR A 78 -3.05 1.63 -36.48
N CYS A 79 -3.17 2.97 -36.60
CA CYS A 79 -3.66 3.80 -35.50
C CYS A 79 -5.10 3.44 -35.10
N ARG A 80 -5.98 3.24 -36.09
CA ARG A 80 -7.38 2.87 -35.87
C ARG A 80 -7.51 1.46 -35.29
N GLU A 81 -6.69 0.52 -35.72
CA GLU A 81 -6.68 -0.86 -35.22
C GLU A 81 -6.18 -0.95 -33.78
N VAL A 82 -5.16 -0.18 -33.41
CA VAL A 82 -4.66 -0.08 -32.03
C VAL A 82 -5.73 0.47 -31.10
N ASP A 83 -6.45 1.54 -31.51
CA ASP A 83 -7.56 2.10 -30.73
C ASP A 83 -8.74 1.14 -30.60
N ALA A 84 -8.98 0.32 -31.62
CA ALA A 84 -10.01 -0.73 -31.59
C ALA A 84 -9.57 -1.98 -30.80
N GLY A 85 -8.29 -2.09 -30.41
CA GLY A 85 -7.74 -3.28 -29.74
C GLY A 85 -7.67 -4.51 -30.63
N ARG A 86 -7.48 -4.32 -31.95
CA ARG A 86 -7.43 -5.41 -32.95
C ARG A 86 -6.12 -5.49 -33.73
N PHE A 87 -5.13 -4.69 -33.34
CA PHE A 87 -3.85 -4.64 -34.03
C PHE A 87 -3.03 -5.90 -33.74
N VAL A 88 -2.66 -6.65 -34.79
CA VAL A 88 -2.04 -7.99 -34.68
C VAL A 88 -0.69 -7.95 -33.95
N ASP A 89 0.11 -6.90 -34.19
CA ASP A 89 1.44 -6.76 -33.59
C ASP A 89 1.42 -6.05 -32.22
N LEU A 90 0.24 -5.77 -31.66
CA LEU A 90 0.08 -5.36 -30.26
C LEU A 90 -0.59 -6.49 -29.49
N ILE A 91 0.21 -7.25 -28.76
CA ILE A 91 -0.26 -8.37 -27.95
C ILE A 91 -0.52 -7.85 -26.53
N GLU A 92 -1.79 -7.82 -26.15
CA GLU A 92 -2.22 -7.38 -24.83
C GLU A 92 -2.49 -8.57 -23.93
N VAL A 93 -1.82 -8.58 -22.79
CA VAL A 93 -1.90 -9.66 -21.79
C VAL A 93 -2.26 -9.02 -20.47
N ASP A 94 -3.42 -9.39 -19.93
CA ASP A 94 -3.76 -9.08 -18.53
C ASP A 94 -3.30 -10.26 -17.66
N ALA A 95 -2.25 -10.02 -16.89
CA ALA A 95 -1.64 -11.00 -16.00
C ALA A 95 -2.61 -11.54 -14.94
N ALA A 96 -3.60 -10.74 -14.53
CA ALA A 96 -4.61 -11.17 -13.57
C ALA A 96 -5.58 -12.21 -14.17
N SER A 97 -5.85 -12.12 -15.48
CA SER A 97 -6.78 -13.01 -16.18
C SER A 97 -6.15 -14.32 -16.67
N ARG A 98 -4.83 -14.32 -16.91
CA ARG A 98 -4.09 -15.47 -17.46
C ARG A 98 -3.11 -16.05 -16.44
N THR A 99 -3.65 -16.64 -15.38
CA THR A 99 -2.87 -17.26 -14.29
C THR A 99 -2.26 -18.62 -14.66
N LYS A 100 -2.69 -19.25 -15.77
CA LYS A 100 -2.13 -20.53 -16.23
C LYS A 100 -0.75 -20.30 -16.85
N VAL A 101 0.27 -20.84 -16.18
CA VAL A 101 1.70 -20.70 -16.54
C VAL A 101 1.99 -21.07 -18.00
N ASP A 102 1.26 -22.03 -18.56
CA ASP A 102 1.45 -22.50 -19.94
C ASP A 102 1.11 -21.43 -20.99
N GLN A 103 0.07 -20.62 -20.76
CA GLN A 103 -0.37 -19.60 -21.72
C GLN A 103 0.63 -18.45 -21.85
N THR A 104 1.30 -18.07 -20.75
CA THR A 104 2.31 -17.00 -20.78
C THR A 104 3.58 -17.47 -21.47
N ARG A 105 3.95 -18.74 -21.32
CA ARG A 105 5.12 -19.32 -21.97
C ARG A 105 4.94 -19.40 -23.48
N GLU A 106 3.80 -19.89 -23.95
CA GLU A 106 3.49 -19.93 -25.40
C GLU A 106 3.55 -18.53 -26.05
N LEU A 107 3.14 -17.48 -25.33
CA LEU A 107 3.23 -16.11 -25.83
C LEU A 107 4.69 -15.63 -25.94
N LEU A 108 5.54 -15.98 -24.96
CA LEU A 108 6.95 -15.61 -24.94
C LEU A 108 7.78 -16.41 -25.97
N ASP A 109 7.42 -17.66 -26.23
CA ASP A 109 8.05 -18.49 -27.27
C ASP A 109 7.85 -17.89 -28.67
N ASN A 110 6.79 -17.09 -28.86
CA ASN A 110 6.51 -16.39 -30.11
C ASN A 110 7.23 -15.03 -30.27
N VAL A 111 8.01 -14.61 -29.28
CA VAL A 111 8.72 -13.31 -29.30
C VAL A 111 9.80 -13.22 -30.40
N PRO A 112 10.59 -14.28 -30.69
CA PRO A 112 11.63 -14.20 -31.72
C PRO A 112 11.12 -13.92 -33.14
N TYR A 113 9.85 -14.20 -33.43
CA TYR A 113 9.27 -14.00 -34.76
C TYR A 113 9.06 -12.52 -35.09
N ALA A 114 9.30 -12.16 -36.36
CA ALA A 114 9.12 -10.82 -36.89
C ALA A 114 7.65 -10.35 -36.82
N PRO A 115 7.40 -9.02 -36.77
CA PRO A 115 6.05 -8.47 -36.83
C PRO A 115 5.40 -8.73 -38.20
N ALA A 116 4.07 -8.83 -38.22
CA ALA A 116 3.29 -9.14 -39.43
C ALA A 116 3.05 -7.90 -40.31
N HIS A 117 2.70 -6.77 -39.70
CA HIS A 117 2.35 -5.52 -40.40
C HIS A 117 3.09 -4.29 -39.83
N GLY A 118 3.34 -4.27 -38.52
CA GLY A 118 3.98 -3.18 -37.81
C GLY A 118 5.50 -3.12 -37.98
N ARG A 119 6.09 -2.01 -37.54
CA ARG A 119 7.55 -1.85 -37.42
C ARG A 119 8.09 -2.63 -36.22
N TYR A 120 7.30 -2.66 -35.15
CA TYR A 120 7.61 -3.31 -33.89
C TYR A 120 6.48 -4.23 -33.46
N LYS A 121 6.86 -5.40 -32.92
CA LYS A 121 5.98 -6.29 -32.18
C LYS A 121 5.98 -5.86 -30.72
N VAL A 122 4.85 -5.33 -30.27
CA VAL A 122 4.69 -4.72 -28.94
C VAL A 122 3.94 -5.68 -28.02
N TYR A 123 4.55 -6.01 -26.88
CA TYR A 123 3.93 -6.79 -25.83
C TYR A 123 3.51 -5.87 -24.69
N LEU A 124 2.20 -5.67 -24.53
CA LEU A 124 1.61 -4.91 -23.44
C LEU A 124 1.14 -5.87 -22.34
N ILE A 125 1.84 -5.89 -21.22
CA ILE A 125 1.52 -6.75 -20.07
C ILE A 125 0.98 -5.86 -18.94
N ASP A 126 -0.32 -5.96 -18.68
CA ASP A 126 -0.99 -5.24 -17.58
C ASP A 126 -0.96 -6.07 -16.30
N GLU A 127 -0.90 -5.37 -15.17
CA GLU A 127 -0.69 -5.92 -13.82
C GLU A 127 0.41 -6.99 -13.75
N VAL A 128 1.57 -6.71 -14.35
CA VAL A 128 2.67 -7.69 -14.51
C VAL A 128 3.14 -8.33 -13.19
N HIS A 129 2.92 -7.68 -12.04
CA HIS A 129 3.21 -8.24 -10.72
C HIS A 129 2.42 -9.52 -10.39
N MET A 130 1.34 -9.81 -11.12
CA MET A 130 0.53 -11.03 -11.00
C MET A 130 1.17 -12.23 -11.71
N PHE A 131 2.27 -12.06 -12.44
CA PHE A 131 3.00 -13.17 -13.05
C PHE A 131 3.60 -14.13 -12.02
N SER A 132 3.61 -15.41 -12.36
CA SER A 132 4.32 -16.43 -11.59
C SER A 132 5.84 -16.25 -11.69
N ALA A 133 6.59 -16.75 -10.70
CA ALA A 133 8.05 -16.71 -10.70
C ALA A 133 8.66 -17.35 -11.97
N HIS A 134 8.04 -18.43 -12.48
CA HIS A 134 8.46 -19.07 -13.72
C HIS A 134 8.29 -18.14 -14.95
N SER A 135 7.17 -17.43 -15.03
CA SER A 135 6.88 -16.48 -16.12
C SER A 135 7.88 -15.32 -16.14
N PHE A 136 8.28 -14.83 -14.96
CA PHE A 136 9.34 -13.82 -14.85
C PHE A 136 10.69 -14.34 -15.36
N ASN A 137 11.07 -15.58 -15.03
CA ASN A 137 12.32 -16.16 -15.51
C ASN A 137 12.35 -16.35 -17.03
N ALA A 138 11.21 -16.70 -17.63
CA ALA A 138 11.08 -16.75 -19.09
C ALA A 138 11.25 -15.35 -19.71
N LEU A 139 10.60 -14.34 -19.14
CA LEU A 139 10.72 -12.95 -19.59
C LEU A 139 12.15 -12.41 -19.43
N LEU A 140 12.87 -12.77 -18.37
CA LEU A 140 14.26 -12.32 -18.13
C LEU A 140 15.21 -12.72 -19.26
N LYS A 141 15.10 -13.95 -19.79
CA LYS A 141 15.92 -14.40 -20.93
C LYS A 141 15.75 -13.48 -22.14
N THR A 142 14.52 -13.06 -22.41
CA THR A 142 14.19 -12.20 -23.55
C THR A 142 14.49 -10.72 -23.27
N LEU A 143 14.42 -10.27 -22.01
CA LEU A 143 14.81 -8.91 -21.62
C LEU A 143 16.34 -8.72 -21.62
N GLU A 144 17.11 -9.77 -21.39
CA GLU A 144 18.58 -9.72 -21.47
C GLU A 144 19.08 -9.61 -22.91
N GLU A 145 18.48 -10.37 -23.83
CA GLU A 145 18.82 -10.34 -25.26
C GLU A 145 17.57 -10.09 -26.12
N PRO A 146 17.03 -8.85 -26.12
CA PRO A 146 15.80 -8.53 -26.82
C PRO A 146 16.01 -8.46 -28.34
N PRO A 147 15.14 -9.10 -29.15
CA PRO A 147 15.15 -8.89 -30.60
C PRO A 147 14.88 -7.41 -30.93
N PRO A 148 15.52 -6.84 -31.98
CA PRO A 148 15.44 -5.40 -32.27
C PRO A 148 14.03 -4.93 -32.66
N HIS A 149 13.20 -5.83 -33.17
CA HIS A 149 11.81 -5.58 -33.55
C HIS A 149 10.81 -5.72 -32.40
N VAL A 150 11.26 -6.11 -31.19
CA VAL A 150 10.38 -6.35 -30.04
C VAL A 150 10.46 -5.20 -29.05
N LYS A 151 9.30 -4.80 -28.52
CA LYS A 151 9.19 -3.80 -27.44
C LYS A 151 8.25 -4.30 -26.35
N PHE A 152 8.70 -4.28 -25.10
CA PHE A 152 7.91 -4.63 -23.93
C PHE A 152 7.36 -3.38 -23.25
N LEU A 153 6.05 -3.35 -23.01
CA LEU A 153 5.35 -2.33 -22.25
C LEU A 153 4.71 -3.01 -21.04
N LEU A 154 5.32 -2.85 -19.88
CA LEU A 154 4.86 -3.44 -18.63
C LEU A 154 4.09 -2.39 -17.83
N ALA A 155 2.96 -2.78 -17.25
CA ALA A 155 2.22 -1.93 -16.33
C ALA A 155 1.97 -2.66 -15.01
N THR A 156 2.12 -1.96 -13.88
CA THR A 156 1.84 -2.53 -12.55
C THR A 156 1.29 -1.48 -11.60
N THR A 157 0.37 -1.90 -10.72
CA THR A 157 -0.02 -1.14 -9.53
C THR A 157 0.95 -1.30 -8.36
N ASP A 158 1.67 -2.42 -8.31
CA ASP A 158 2.63 -2.73 -7.25
C ASP A 158 4.02 -3.05 -7.84
N PRO A 159 4.96 -2.08 -7.83
CA PRO A 159 6.31 -2.31 -8.31
C PRO A 159 7.18 -3.08 -7.32
N GLN A 160 6.83 -3.15 -6.03
CA GLN A 160 7.67 -3.80 -5.00
C GLN A 160 7.63 -5.33 -5.11
N ARG A 161 6.54 -5.87 -5.66
CA ARG A 161 6.41 -7.31 -5.95
C ARG A 161 7.20 -7.75 -7.18
N LEU A 162 7.77 -6.83 -7.96
CA LEU A 162 8.59 -7.17 -9.12
C LEU A 162 10.02 -7.51 -8.71
N PRO A 163 10.61 -8.59 -9.26
CA PRO A 163 12.02 -8.88 -9.06
C PRO A 163 12.90 -7.72 -9.50
N VAL A 164 13.91 -7.38 -8.69
CA VAL A 164 14.89 -6.32 -8.99
C VAL A 164 15.60 -6.55 -10.34
N THR A 165 15.76 -7.82 -10.74
CA THR A 165 16.32 -8.22 -12.03
C THR A 165 15.50 -7.75 -13.24
N VAL A 166 14.18 -7.59 -13.10
CA VAL A 166 13.31 -7.02 -14.14
C VAL A 166 13.38 -5.49 -14.09
N LEU A 167 13.32 -4.93 -12.88
CA LEU A 167 13.37 -3.48 -12.66
C LEU A 167 14.63 -2.83 -13.22
N SER A 168 15.79 -3.51 -13.13
CA SER A 168 17.07 -3.01 -13.64
C SER A 168 17.17 -3.00 -15.16
N ARG A 169 16.30 -3.75 -15.86
CA ARG A 169 16.28 -3.90 -17.32
C ARG A 169 15.14 -3.12 -17.97
N CYS A 170 14.36 -2.38 -17.20
CA CYS A 170 13.25 -1.59 -17.71
C CYS A 170 13.49 -0.09 -17.47
N LEU A 171 13.09 0.74 -18.42
CA LEU A 171 12.97 2.17 -18.19
C LEU A 171 11.68 2.44 -17.41
N GLN A 172 11.81 2.94 -16.18
CA GLN A 172 10.68 3.08 -15.25
C GLN A 172 10.05 4.47 -15.33
N PHE A 173 8.72 4.50 -15.41
CA PHE A 173 7.91 5.70 -15.39
C PHE A 173 6.84 5.59 -14.31
N ASN A 174 6.93 6.46 -13.30
CA ASN A 174 5.95 6.54 -12.23
C ASN A 174 4.86 7.57 -12.58
N LEU A 175 3.64 7.09 -12.73
CA LEU A 175 2.45 7.91 -12.94
C LEU A 175 1.88 8.31 -11.58
N ARG A 176 1.69 9.62 -11.40
CA ARG A 176 1.20 10.20 -10.14
C ARG A 176 -0.31 10.08 -10.06
N ARG A 177 -0.84 10.12 -8.83
CA ARG A 177 -2.28 10.32 -8.63
C ARG A 177 -2.65 11.71 -9.16
N LEU A 178 -3.80 11.82 -9.82
CA LEU A 178 -4.28 13.10 -10.33
C LEU A 178 -4.83 13.94 -9.18
N LEU A 179 -4.62 15.25 -9.25
CA LEU A 179 -5.18 16.18 -8.27
C LEU A 179 -6.70 16.31 -8.51
N PRO A 180 -7.51 16.53 -7.45
CA PRO A 180 -8.95 16.73 -7.59
C PRO A 180 -9.31 17.86 -8.57
N ASP A 181 -8.52 18.94 -8.59
CA ASP A 181 -8.74 20.06 -9.51
C ASP A 181 -8.51 19.67 -10.98
N GLU A 182 -7.49 18.82 -11.26
CA GLU A 182 -7.21 18.30 -12.61
C GLU A 182 -8.34 17.38 -13.08
N ILE A 183 -8.84 16.52 -12.19
CA ILE A 183 -9.98 15.64 -12.48
C ILE A 183 -11.22 16.48 -12.73
N GLY A 184 -11.56 17.40 -11.83
CA GLY A 184 -12.74 18.26 -11.94
C GLY A 184 -12.72 19.12 -13.20
N ALA A 185 -11.57 19.66 -13.59
CA ALA A 185 -11.41 20.40 -14.84
C ALA A 185 -11.66 19.51 -16.07
N HIS A 186 -11.19 18.27 -16.06
CA HIS A 186 -11.45 17.34 -17.16
C HIS A 186 -12.92 16.90 -17.23
N LEU A 187 -13.54 16.56 -16.08
CA LEU A 187 -14.97 16.21 -16.03
C LEU A 187 -15.85 17.36 -16.54
N ARG A 188 -15.51 18.61 -16.19
CA ARG A 188 -16.16 19.81 -16.75
C ARG A 188 -16.07 19.83 -18.28
N HIS A 189 -14.87 19.67 -18.82
CA HIS A 189 -14.65 19.66 -20.27
C HIS A 189 -15.45 18.56 -20.98
N VAL A 190 -15.52 17.37 -20.39
CA VAL A 190 -16.33 16.25 -20.89
C VAL A 190 -17.81 16.64 -20.93
N LEU A 191 -18.37 17.15 -19.84
CA LEU A 191 -19.79 17.52 -19.76
C LEU A 191 -20.17 18.65 -20.69
N GLU A 192 -19.33 19.68 -20.81
CA GLU A 192 -19.51 20.78 -21.75
C GLU A 192 -19.54 20.28 -23.19
N THR A 193 -18.68 19.32 -23.54
CA THR A 193 -18.63 18.73 -24.88
C THR A 193 -19.81 17.81 -25.16
N GLU A 194 -20.29 17.06 -24.17
CA GLU A 194 -21.49 16.22 -24.27
C GLU A 194 -22.80 17.04 -24.22
N GLY A 195 -22.73 18.33 -23.85
CA GLY A 195 -23.89 19.22 -23.74
C GLY A 195 -24.80 18.93 -22.56
N LEU A 196 -24.24 18.42 -21.45
CA LEU A 196 -24.98 18.05 -20.24
C LEU A 196 -24.95 19.19 -19.21
N ALA A 197 -26.07 19.41 -18.51
CA ALA A 197 -26.15 20.40 -17.44
C ALA A 197 -25.52 19.87 -16.14
N PHE A 198 -24.76 20.72 -15.45
CA PHE A 198 -24.05 20.32 -14.23
C PHE A 198 -23.87 21.46 -13.22
N GLU A 199 -23.72 21.07 -11.95
CA GLU A 199 -23.34 21.96 -10.85
C GLU A 199 -21.85 21.79 -10.51
N SER A 200 -21.14 22.90 -10.25
CA SER A 200 -19.70 22.86 -9.94
C SER A 200 -19.36 22.07 -8.65
N PRO A 201 -20.15 22.16 -7.56
CA PRO A 201 -19.92 21.35 -6.35
C PRO A 201 -20.00 19.84 -6.61
N ALA A 202 -20.90 19.39 -7.49
CA ALA A 202 -21.04 17.99 -7.87
C ALA A 202 -19.75 17.42 -8.49
N LEU A 203 -19.08 18.21 -9.35
CA LEU A 203 -17.79 17.83 -9.93
C LEU A 203 -16.70 17.68 -8.88
N ALA A 204 -16.67 18.58 -7.89
CA ALA A 204 -15.69 18.52 -6.81
C ALA A 204 -15.90 17.29 -5.91
N GLN A 205 -17.15 16.85 -5.71
CA GLN A 205 -17.47 15.61 -5.00
C GLN A 205 -17.02 14.38 -5.79
N LEU A 206 -17.34 14.30 -7.09
CA LEU A 206 -16.90 13.20 -7.95
C LEU A 206 -15.37 13.12 -8.05
N ALA A 207 -14.69 14.26 -8.18
CA ALA A 207 -13.23 14.31 -8.27
C ALA A 207 -12.54 13.81 -6.99
N ARG A 208 -13.11 14.12 -5.81
CA ARG A 208 -12.64 13.59 -4.53
C ARG A 208 -12.92 12.09 -4.39
N ALA A 209 -14.14 11.66 -4.71
CA ALA A 209 -14.55 10.25 -4.66
C ALA A 209 -13.72 9.35 -5.61
N ALA A 210 -13.23 9.91 -6.72
CA ALA A 210 -12.38 9.20 -7.66
C ALA A 210 -10.95 8.92 -7.16
N ASP A 211 -10.52 9.50 -6.04
CA ASP A 211 -9.26 9.23 -5.36
C ASP A 211 -8.02 9.19 -6.30
N GLY A 212 -7.94 10.18 -7.20
CA GLY A 212 -6.83 10.36 -8.14
C GLY A 212 -6.89 9.49 -9.41
N SER A 213 -7.95 8.71 -9.62
CA SER A 213 -8.16 7.84 -10.79
C SER A 213 -9.13 8.46 -11.79
N MET A 214 -8.64 8.80 -13.00
CA MET A 214 -9.50 9.33 -14.06
C MET A 214 -10.53 8.32 -14.56
N ARG A 215 -10.16 7.03 -14.58
CA ARG A 215 -11.09 5.96 -14.98
C ARG A 215 -12.28 5.88 -14.03
N ASP A 216 -12.03 5.96 -12.73
CA ASP A 216 -13.09 5.88 -11.73
C ASP A 216 -13.90 7.18 -11.72
N ALA A 217 -13.27 8.34 -11.90
CA ALA A 217 -13.96 9.62 -12.09
C ALA A 217 -14.98 9.60 -13.24
N LEU A 218 -14.59 9.11 -14.41
CA LEU A 218 -15.50 9.01 -15.57
C LEU A 218 -16.58 7.94 -15.35
N SER A 219 -16.29 6.88 -14.61
CA SER A 219 -17.27 5.83 -14.30
C SER A 219 -18.31 6.31 -13.29
N LEU A 220 -17.88 7.06 -12.27
CA LEU A 220 -18.77 7.73 -11.31
C LEU A 220 -19.60 8.81 -12.00
N LEU A 221 -19.02 9.54 -12.96
CA LEU A 221 -19.75 10.52 -13.75
C LEU A 221 -20.87 9.87 -14.57
N ASP A 222 -20.58 8.76 -15.27
CA ASP A 222 -21.61 7.99 -16.00
C ASP A 222 -22.74 7.53 -15.08
N GLN A 223 -22.41 7.03 -13.89
CA GLN A 223 -23.39 6.61 -12.89
C GLN A 223 -24.24 7.78 -12.42
N ALA A 224 -23.61 8.93 -12.15
CA ALA A 224 -24.29 10.12 -11.70
C ALA A 224 -25.24 10.68 -12.76
N ILE A 225 -24.85 10.68 -14.03
CA ILE A 225 -25.71 11.09 -15.15
C ILE A 225 -26.92 10.15 -15.27
N ALA A 226 -26.70 8.84 -15.12
CA ALA A 226 -27.79 7.86 -15.18
C ALA A 226 -28.75 7.99 -13.99
N PHE A 227 -28.23 8.28 -12.79
CA PHE A 227 -29.02 8.48 -11.58
C PHE A 227 -29.83 9.79 -11.63
N GLY A 228 -29.21 10.89 -12.07
CA GLY A 228 -29.82 12.23 -12.16
C GLY A 228 -30.62 12.51 -13.44
N GLY A 229 -31.02 11.47 -14.17
CA GLY A 229 -31.88 11.60 -15.35
C GLY A 229 -31.31 12.47 -16.49
N GLY A 230 -29.98 12.53 -16.62
CA GLY A 230 -29.30 13.34 -17.64
C GLY A 230 -28.84 14.73 -17.17
N GLN A 231 -28.96 15.04 -15.88
CA GLN A 231 -28.37 16.23 -15.26
C GLN A 231 -27.45 15.83 -14.11
N LEU A 232 -26.48 16.68 -13.79
CA LEU A 232 -25.55 16.47 -12.69
C LEU A 232 -25.81 17.48 -11.56
N VAL A 233 -26.66 17.10 -10.62
CA VAL A 233 -27.04 17.91 -9.44
C VAL A 233 -26.27 17.43 -8.21
N GLU A 234 -25.82 18.35 -7.36
CA GLU A 234 -25.01 18.05 -6.18
C GLU A 234 -25.74 17.10 -5.21
N ALA A 235 -27.01 17.36 -4.91
CA ALA A 235 -27.78 16.55 -3.97
C ALA A 235 -27.92 15.08 -4.44
N GLU A 236 -28.07 14.86 -5.74
CA GLU A 236 -28.18 13.53 -6.34
C GLU A 236 -26.84 12.80 -6.36
N VAL A 237 -25.75 13.50 -6.68
CA VAL A 237 -24.39 12.95 -6.60
C VAL A 237 -24.05 12.55 -5.17
N ARG A 238 -24.41 13.38 -4.20
CA ARG A 238 -24.23 13.09 -2.77
C ARG A 238 -25.00 11.84 -2.36
N ALA A 239 -26.27 11.75 -2.73
CA ALA A 239 -27.10 10.57 -2.47
C ALA A 239 -26.53 9.30 -3.14
N MET A 240 -26.03 9.41 -4.37
CA MET A 240 -25.41 8.30 -5.10
C MET A 240 -24.10 7.83 -4.45
N LEU A 241 -23.23 8.76 -4.05
CA LEU A 241 -21.96 8.43 -3.40
C LEU A 241 -22.16 7.92 -1.97
N GLY A 242 -23.37 8.05 -1.41
CA GLY A 242 -23.63 7.77 0.00
C GLY A 242 -22.84 8.68 0.94
N THR A 243 -22.35 9.82 0.44
CA THR A 243 -21.61 10.78 1.26
C THR A 243 -22.60 11.45 2.20
N LEU A 244 -22.36 11.27 3.50
CA LEU A 244 -23.21 11.85 4.53
C LEU A 244 -23.13 13.36 4.48
N ASP A 245 -24.25 14.02 4.82
CA ASP A 245 -24.27 15.46 4.96
C ASP A 245 -23.29 15.87 6.09
N GLY A 246 -22.48 16.90 5.85
CA GLY A 246 -21.53 17.41 6.85
C GLY A 246 -22.24 17.78 8.16
N GLU A 247 -23.52 18.18 8.05
CA GLU A 247 -24.46 18.39 9.16
C GLU A 247 -24.51 17.23 10.17
N VAL A 248 -24.53 15.99 9.68
CA VAL A 248 -24.58 14.78 10.52
C VAL A 248 -23.31 14.63 11.35
N VAL A 249 -22.16 14.81 10.70
CA VAL A 249 -20.85 14.67 11.34
C VAL A 249 -20.62 15.80 12.36
N LEU A 250 -21.04 17.02 12.00
CA LEU A 250 -21.05 18.17 12.90
C LEU A 250 -21.92 17.91 14.14
N ALA A 251 -23.14 17.37 13.96
CA ALA A 251 -24.02 17.04 15.08
C ALA A 251 -23.41 15.99 16.02
N LEU A 252 -22.73 14.97 15.49
CA LEU A 252 -22.00 13.99 16.30
C LEU A 252 -20.87 14.63 17.12
N VAL A 253 -20.09 15.54 16.52
CA VAL A 253 -19.04 16.28 17.26
C VAL A 253 -19.64 17.22 18.30
N GLU A 254 -20.77 17.86 18.01
CA GLU A 254 -21.49 18.71 18.97
C GLU A 254 -21.98 17.92 20.19
N ALA A 255 -22.47 16.69 19.98
CA ALA A 255 -22.85 15.76 21.05
C ALA A 255 -21.63 15.25 21.85
N LEU A 256 -20.51 14.95 21.17
CA LEU A 256 -19.25 14.63 21.85
C LEU A 256 -18.72 15.81 22.69
N ALA A 257 -18.89 17.03 22.20
CA ALA A 257 -18.48 18.24 22.91
C ALA A 257 -19.33 18.51 24.15
N SER A 258 -20.65 18.25 24.10
CA SER A 258 -21.52 18.38 25.27
C SER A 258 -21.29 17.29 26.32
N GLY A 259 -20.65 16.18 25.96
CA GLY A 259 -20.45 15.04 26.86
C GLY A 259 -21.74 14.28 27.16
N ASP A 260 -22.79 14.50 26.37
CA ASP A 260 -24.11 13.89 26.57
C ASP A 260 -24.20 12.58 25.76
N GLY A 261 -24.05 11.45 26.46
CA GLY A 261 -24.17 10.13 25.85
C GLY A 261 -25.56 9.81 25.32
N ALA A 262 -26.63 10.38 25.90
CA ALA A 262 -27.98 10.14 25.42
C ALA A 262 -28.23 10.90 24.11
N ALA A 263 -27.78 12.15 24.01
CA ALA A 263 -27.82 12.92 22.77
C ALA A 263 -26.95 12.28 21.67
N LEU A 264 -25.78 11.75 22.04
CA LEU A 264 -24.89 11.07 21.08
C LEU A 264 -25.52 9.80 20.50
N LEU A 265 -26.12 8.94 21.33
CA LEU A 265 -26.80 7.74 20.86
C LEU A 265 -28.07 8.06 20.07
N ALA A 266 -28.80 9.13 20.43
CA ALA A 266 -29.91 9.62 19.64
C ALA A 266 -29.44 10.08 18.24
N GLU A 267 -28.25 10.68 18.14
CA GLU A 267 -27.66 11.02 16.84
C GLU A 267 -27.31 9.79 16.02
N VAL A 268 -26.67 8.79 16.65
CA VAL A 268 -26.38 7.51 15.98
C VAL A 268 -27.66 6.85 15.45
N GLU A 269 -28.78 6.92 16.19
CA GLU A 269 -30.08 6.42 15.72
C GLU A 269 -30.61 7.21 14.50
N ARG A 270 -30.53 8.55 14.53
CA ARG A 270 -30.91 9.39 13.37
C ARG A 270 -30.10 9.02 12.13
N VAL A 271 -28.82 8.79 12.32
CA VAL A 271 -27.87 8.42 11.28
C VAL A 271 -28.17 7.01 10.77
N ALA A 272 -28.41 6.04 11.65
CA ALA A 272 -28.76 4.67 11.28
C ALA A 272 -30.02 4.59 10.42
N ALA A 273 -30.99 5.50 10.62
CA ALA A 273 -32.20 5.59 9.79
C ALA A 273 -31.91 5.93 8.32
N LEU A 274 -30.73 6.49 8.02
CA LEU A 274 -30.26 6.79 6.66
C LEU A 274 -29.43 5.65 6.04
N THR A 275 -29.23 4.54 6.76
CA THR A 275 -28.42 3.38 6.33
C THR A 275 -27.05 3.75 5.74
N PRO A 276 -26.18 4.46 6.49
CA PRO A 276 -24.93 4.96 5.96
C PRO A 276 -23.83 3.89 5.93
N ASP A 277 -22.78 4.17 5.17
CA ASP A 277 -21.49 3.53 5.37
C ASP A 277 -20.83 4.08 6.65
N TYR A 278 -20.84 3.28 7.71
CA TYR A 278 -20.24 3.63 9.01
C TYR A 278 -18.72 3.85 8.93
N ALA A 279 -18.03 3.21 7.98
CA ALA A 279 -16.59 3.41 7.79
C ALA A 279 -16.30 4.75 7.09
N GLU A 280 -17.17 5.18 6.19
CA GLU A 280 -17.11 6.54 5.61
C GLU A 280 -17.47 7.61 6.65
N LEU A 281 -18.53 7.39 7.44
CA LEU A 281 -18.90 8.29 8.52
C LEU A 281 -17.74 8.51 9.51
N LEU A 282 -17.06 7.43 9.89
CA LEU A 282 -15.91 7.52 10.80
C LEU A 282 -14.74 8.27 10.14
N ARG A 283 -14.51 8.10 8.84
CA ARG A 283 -13.50 8.87 8.08
C ARG A 283 -13.83 10.36 8.03
N GLU A 284 -15.08 10.72 7.80
CA GLU A 284 -15.53 12.11 7.81
C GLU A 284 -15.42 12.73 9.22
N LEU A 285 -15.72 11.97 10.27
CA LEU A 285 -15.51 12.39 11.66
C LEU A 285 -14.03 12.69 11.94
N ILE A 286 -13.12 11.83 11.48
CA ILE A 286 -11.67 12.02 11.61
C ILE A 286 -11.23 13.29 10.86
N ALA A 287 -11.74 13.50 9.64
CA ALA A 287 -11.42 14.68 8.84
C ALA A 287 -11.91 15.98 9.50
N LEU A 288 -13.12 15.97 10.08
CA LEU A 288 -13.69 17.11 10.81
C LEU A 288 -12.89 17.43 12.08
N LEU A 289 -12.49 16.41 12.85
CA LEU A 289 -11.65 16.56 14.04
C LEU A 289 -10.26 17.12 13.69
N HIS A 290 -9.66 16.65 12.58
CA HIS A 290 -8.42 17.20 12.05
C HIS A 290 -8.57 18.68 11.67
N ARG A 291 -9.66 19.05 10.98
CA ARG A 291 -9.98 20.44 10.63
C ARG A 291 -10.13 21.31 11.88
N LEU A 292 -10.82 20.82 12.92
CA LEU A 292 -10.95 21.51 14.21
C LEU A 292 -9.58 21.73 14.88
N ALA A 293 -8.72 20.71 14.90
CA ALA A 293 -7.37 20.83 15.45
C ALA A 293 -6.54 21.90 14.70
N LEU A 294 -6.65 21.96 13.37
CA LEU A 294 -6.00 22.99 12.57
C LEU A 294 -6.52 24.39 12.88
N VAL A 295 -7.85 24.57 12.98
CA VAL A 295 -8.48 25.86 13.31
C VAL A 295 -8.08 26.33 14.71
N GLN A 296 -7.97 25.44 15.69
CA GLN A 296 -7.51 25.78 17.04
C GLN A 296 -6.08 26.34 17.06
N GLN A 297 -5.17 25.79 16.24
CA GLN A 297 -3.78 26.22 16.17
C GLN A 297 -3.55 27.41 15.24
N VAL A 298 -4.29 27.44 14.13
CA VAL A 298 -4.17 28.46 13.09
C VAL A 298 -5.58 28.94 12.71
N PRO A 299 -6.17 29.88 13.49
CA PRO A 299 -7.52 30.38 13.24
C PRO A 299 -7.73 31.03 11.86
N ARG A 300 -6.65 31.43 11.18
CA ARG A 300 -6.66 32.00 9.82
C ARG A 300 -7.01 30.97 8.72
N LEU A 301 -6.97 29.67 9.02
CA LEU A 301 -7.35 28.62 8.07
C LEU A 301 -8.88 28.50 7.91
N LEU A 302 -9.66 29.12 8.79
CA LEU A 302 -11.10 29.20 8.66
C LEU A 302 -11.42 30.24 7.58
N ALA A 303 -11.84 29.78 6.40
CA ALA A 303 -12.16 30.65 5.28
C ALA A 303 -13.40 31.50 5.60
N ALA A 304 -13.42 32.76 5.14
CA ALA A 304 -14.55 33.65 5.39
C ALA A 304 -15.86 33.19 4.73
N ASP A 305 -15.76 32.40 3.65
CA ASP A 305 -16.90 31.88 2.87
C ASP A 305 -17.25 30.42 3.22
N ASP A 306 -16.73 29.91 4.33
CA ASP A 306 -16.97 28.54 4.80
C ASP A 306 -18.40 28.42 5.38
N PRO A 307 -19.29 27.60 4.79
CA PRO A 307 -20.68 27.49 5.24
C PRO A 307 -20.79 27.01 6.69
N ASP A 308 -19.82 26.22 7.15
CA ASP A 308 -19.77 25.68 8.53
C ASP A 308 -18.89 26.51 9.47
N GLY A 309 -18.37 27.65 9.02
CA GLY A 309 -17.34 28.42 9.72
C GLY A 309 -17.73 28.83 11.14
N ASP A 310 -18.96 29.30 11.34
CA ASP A 310 -19.47 29.72 12.64
C ASP A 310 -19.58 28.55 13.63
N ARG A 311 -20.08 27.39 13.17
CA ARG A 311 -20.22 26.18 13.98
C ARG A 311 -18.85 25.58 14.32
N LEU A 312 -17.94 25.54 13.34
CA LEU A 312 -16.56 25.10 13.54
C LEU A 312 -15.82 26.00 14.53
N GLY A 313 -15.99 27.32 14.43
CA GLY A 313 -15.43 28.27 15.39
C GLY A 313 -15.97 28.06 16.81
N ALA A 314 -17.29 27.83 16.94
CA ALA A 314 -17.91 27.54 18.22
C ALA A 314 -17.40 26.20 18.82
N LEU A 315 -17.26 25.16 18.01
CA LEU A 315 -16.71 23.86 18.43
C LEU A 315 -15.24 23.97 18.84
N ALA A 316 -14.43 24.67 18.06
CA ALA A 316 -13.02 24.90 18.34
C ALA A 316 -12.81 25.65 19.67
N ALA A 317 -13.73 26.56 20.03
CA ALA A 317 -13.71 27.28 21.31
C ALA A 317 -14.23 26.44 22.50
N ARG A 318 -15.15 25.49 22.25
CA ARG A 318 -15.76 24.65 23.31
C ARG A 318 -14.92 23.43 23.67
N LEU A 319 -14.24 22.81 22.71
CA LEU A 319 -13.41 21.64 22.93
C LEU A 319 -11.98 22.06 23.32
N SER A 320 -11.38 21.37 24.28
CA SER A 320 -9.95 21.56 24.55
C SER A 320 -9.12 20.92 23.42
N PRO A 321 -7.89 21.41 23.15
CA PRO A 321 -7.00 20.76 22.18
C PRO A 321 -6.69 19.29 22.54
N GLU A 322 -6.64 18.99 23.84
CA GLU A 322 -6.45 17.62 24.36
C GLU A 322 -7.65 16.72 24.01
N ASP A 323 -8.88 17.22 24.19
CA ASP A 323 -10.11 16.49 23.85
C ASP A 323 -10.16 16.22 22.34
N VAL A 324 -9.82 17.20 21.49
CA VAL A 324 -9.80 17.03 20.02
C VAL A 324 -8.78 15.95 19.61
N GLN A 325 -7.57 15.97 20.17
CA GLN A 325 -6.55 14.96 19.89
C GLN A 325 -6.96 13.57 20.37
N LEU A 326 -7.56 13.47 21.56
CA LEU A 326 -8.09 12.23 22.09
C LEU A 326 -9.18 11.65 21.17
N TYR A 327 -10.17 12.45 20.81
CA TYR A 327 -11.27 12.03 19.94
C TYR A 327 -10.74 11.60 18.57
N TYR A 328 -9.79 12.35 18.01
CA TYR A 328 -9.13 12.00 16.75
C TYR A 328 -8.44 10.63 16.85
N GLN A 329 -7.66 10.38 17.91
CA GLN A 329 -6.97 9.11 18.10
C GLN A 329 -7.94 7.93 18.32
N VAL A 330 -9.00 8.14 19.10
CA VAL A 330 -10.03 7.12 19.35
C VAL A 330 -10.75 6.76 18.05
N ALA A 331 -11.14 7.76 17.26
CA ALA A 331 -11.79 7.56 15.97
C ALA A 331 -10.86 6.86 14.97
N LEU A 332 -9.60 7.28 14.88
CA LEU A 332 -8.59 6.66 14.00
C LEU A 332 -8.36 5.17 14.35
N THR A 333 -8.20 4.86 15.64
CA THR A 333 -8.07 3.48 16.12
C THR A 333 -9.35 2.67 15.83
N GLY A 334 -10.51 3.32 15.97
CA GLY A 334 -11.82 2.73 15.70
C GLY A 334 -12.03 2.26 14.26
N GLN A 335 -11.29 2.77 13.28
CA GLN A 335 -11.40 2.32 11.89
C GLN A 335 -11.05 0.84 11.72
N GLY A 336 -10.04 0.37 12.45
CA GLY A 336 -9.67 -1.05 12.47
C GLY A 336 -10.68 -1.89 13.26
N ASP A 337 -11.15 -1.36 14.40
CA ASP A 337 -12.13 -2.04 15.26
C ASP A 337 -13.47 -2.30 14.55
N LEU A 338 -13.87 -1.41 13.64
CA LEU A 338 -15.16 -1.50 12.95
C LEU A 338 -15.33 -2.80 12.16
N ALA A 339 -14.26 -3.28 11.52
CA ALA A 339 -14.25 -4.54 10.77
C ALA A 339 -14.28 -5.79 11.67
N LEU A 340 -13.94 -5.63 12.94
CA LEU A 340 -13.93 -6.70 13.94
C LEU A 340 -15.23 -6.73 14.77
N ALA A 341 -16.03 -5.66 14.69
CA ALA A 341 -17.27 -5.56 15.43
C ALA A 341 -18.32 -6.56 14.90
N PRO A 342 -19.17 -7.15 15.77
CA PRO A 342 -20.25 -8.06 15.34
C PRO A 342 -21.25 -7.39 14.37
N ASP A 343 -21.40 -6.08 14.49
CA ASP A 343 -22.24 -5.25 13.66
C ASP A 343 -21.58 -3.85 13.52
N PRO A 344 -21.54 -3.25 12.30
CA PRO A 344 -20.88 -1.96 12.08
C PRO A 344 -21.46 -0.81 12.90
N ARG A 345 -22.79 -0.81 13.14
CA ARG A 345 -23.42 0.22 13.97
C ARG A 345 -22.95 0.08 15.42
N ALA A 346 -22.98 -1.13 15.98
CA ALA A 346 -22.48 -1.39 17.33
C ALA A 346 -20.98 -1.02 17.46
N GLY A 347 -20.19 -1.24 16.40
CA GLY A 347 -18.80 -0.80 16.33
C GLY A 347 -18.66 0.72 16.46
N LEU A 348 -19.44 1.49 15.70
CA LEU A 348 -19.46 2.96 15.81
C LEU A 348 -19.90 3.42 17.20
N GLU A 349 -20.98 2.86 17.74
CA GLU A 349 -21.47 3.17 19.10
C GLU A 349 -20.36 2.98 20.13
N MET A 350 -19.62 1.88 20.06
CA MET A 350 -18.50 1.61 20.98
C MET A 350 -17.34 2.59 20.82
N VAL A 351 -17.00 3.00 19.59
CA VAL A 351 -15.96 4.01 19.34
C VAL A 351 -16.36 5.36 19.93
N LEU A 352 -17.62 5.78 19.73
CA LEU A 352 -18.15 7.03 20.23
C LEU A 352 -18.29 7.05 21.76
N LEU A 353 -18.78 5.96 22.37
CA LEU A 353 -18.84 5.80 23.82
C LEU A 353 -17.44 5.77 24.44
N ARG A 354 -16.46 5.18 23.76
CA ARG A 354 -15.05 5.21 24.17
C ARG A 354 -14.52 6.64 24.18
N ALA A 355 -14.81 7.44 23.15
CA ALA A 355 -14.42 8.85 23.11
C ALA A 355 -14.99 9.63 24.31
N LEU A 356 -16.27 9.39 24.67
CA LEU A 356 -16.88 9.99 25.87
C LEU A 356 -16.24 9.50 27.18
N ALA A 357 -15.94 8.21 27.30
CA ALA A 357 -15.45 7.61 28.54
C ALA A 357 -14.02 8.03 28.90
N PHE A 358 -13.18 8.26 27.89
CA PHE A 358 -11.77 8.61 28.09
C PHE A 358 -11.49 10.11 28.15
N ARG A 359 -12.53 10.95 28.15
CA ARG A 359 -12.37 12.39 28.32
C ARG A 359 -11.63 12.70 29.63
N PRO A 360 -10.52 13.45 29.60
CA PRO A 360 -9.85 13.86 30.83
C PRO A 360 -10.83 14.69 31.66
N ALA A 361 -11.07 14.26 32.90
CA ALA A 361 -11.95 14.99 33.81
C ALA A 361 -11.41 16.42 33.98
N SER A 362 -12.19 17.42 33.55
CA SER A 362 -11.93 18.80 33.95
C SER A 362 -11.89 18.85 35.48
N PRO A 363 -10.89 19.48 36.12
CA PRO A 363 -10.75 19.53 37.58
C PRO A 363 -11.82 20.40 38.28
N ALA A 364 -13.00 20.57 37.68
CA ALA A 364 -14.15 21.26 38.24
C ALA A 364 -15.44 20.52 37.86
N GLY A 365 -15.87 19.59 38.71
CA GLY A 365 -17.14 18.89 38.56
C GLY A 365 -17.18 17.62 39.39
N GLN A 366 -17.66 17.75 40.63
CA GLN A 366 -18.01 16.59 41.45
C GLN A 366 -19.01 15.70 40.70
N PRO A 367 -18.88 14.37 40.76
CA PRO A 367 -19.94 13.48 40.30
C PRO A 367 -21.13 13.59 41.26
N ASP A 368 -22.22 14.20 40.81
CA ASP A 368 -23.54 14.03 41.42
C ASP A 368 -23.97 12.58 41.20
N GLY A 369 -23.66 11.76 42.18
CA GLY A 369 -23.99 10.34 42.22
C GLY A 369 -23.87 9.82 43.63
N ALA A 370 -24.79 10.26 44.51
CA ALA A 370 -24.89 9.74 45.87
C ALA A 370 -25.26 8.24 45.86
N PRO A 371 -24.54 7.39 46.62
CA PRO A 371 -25.11 6.16 47.14
C PRO A 371 -25.44 6.32 48.63
N ALA A 372 -26.69 5.95 48.94
CA ALA A 372 -27.27 5.60 50.22
C ALA A 372 -26.36 5.61 51.46
N ALA A 373 -26.78 6.42 52.44
CA ALA A 373 -26.28 6.43 53.81
C ALA A 373 -26.19 5.02 54.43
N ARG A 374 -24.96 4.60 54.75
CA ARG A 374 -24.70 3.64 55.83
C ARG A 374 -24.06 4.37 56.99
N ARG A 375 -24.81 4.41 58.09
CA ARG A 375 -24.47 5.00 59.39
C ARG A 375 -23.29 4.21 60.01
N PRO A 376 -22.19 4.85 60.46
CA PRO A 376 -21.23 4.20 61.33
C PRO A 376 -21.66 4.34 62.81
N PRO A 377 -21.35 3.37 63.70
CA PRO A 377 -21.59 3.50 65.13
C PRO A 377 -20.44 4.25 65.83
N ASP A 378 -20.80 4.92 66.92
CA ASP A 378 -19.97 5.75 67.81
C ASP A 378 -18.64 5.10 68.28
N PRO A 379 -17.67 5.95 68.64
CA PRO A 379 -17.14 5.84 70.01
C PRO A 379 -17.11 7.17 70.79
N ARG A 380 -17.22 6.97 72.11
CA ARG A 380 -17.30 7.87 73.28
C ARG A 380 -16.07 8.80 73.50
N PRO A 381 -16.14 9.76 74.47
CA PRO A 381 -15.69 11.14 74.26
C PRO A 381 -14.47 11.65 75.08
N ALA A 382 -13.86 12.72 74.54
CA ALA A 382 -13.39 13.99 75.18
C ALA A 382 -12.11 14.02 76.08
N PRO A 383 -11.56 15.21 76.45
CA PRO A 383 -11.06 16.39 75.68
C PRO A 383 -9.75 16.98 76.37
N PRO A 384 -9.39 18.30 76.40
CA PRO A 384 -9.57 19.49 75.53
C PRO A 384 -8.25 20.26 75.16
N ALA A 385 -8.23 21.02 74.05
CA ALA A 385 -8.11 22.51 73.87
C ALA A 385 -6.95 23.26 74.60
N ALA A 386 -6.27 24.31 74.11
CA ALA A 386 -6.52 25.42 73.15
C ALA A 386 -5.17 26.21 72.94
N PRO A 387 -5.09 27.46 72.40
CA PRO A 387 -5.96 28.21 71.48
C PRO A 387 -5.22 28.92 70.30
N ARG A 388 -6.08 29.48 69.43
CA ARG A 388 -5.89 30.36 68.25
C ARG A 388 -5.13 31.68 68.51
N GLN A 389 -4.68 32.33 67.42
CA GLN A 389 -5.01 33.75 67.16
C GLN A 389 -4.72 34.19 65.70
N SER A 390 -5.42 35.24 65.29
CA SER A 390 -5.72 35.70 63.92
C SER A 390 -5.47 37.22 63.78
N ALA A 391 -4.81 37.64 62.69
CA ALA A 391 -4.82 38.97 62.00
C ALA A 391 -4.48 40.24 62.84
N PRO A 392 -4.19 41.46 62.28
CA PRO A 392 -4.30 41.96 60.90
C PRO A 392 -3.11 42.83 60.37
N ALA A 393 -3.22 43.38 59.16
CA ALA A 393 -2.39 44.46 58.55
C ALA A 393 -2.84 45.87 59.04
N PRO A 394 -2.41 47.06 58.51
CA PRO A 394 -1.23 47.50 57.71
C PRO A 394 -0.56 48.83 58.24
N SER A 395 0.58 49.31 57.68
CA SER A 395 0.83 50.77 57.41
C SER A 395 2.23 51.14 56.86
N ARG A 396 2.21 51.84 55.71
CA ARG A 396 3.06 52.96 55.17
C ARG A 396 4.45 53.31 55.75
N GLY A 397 5.41 53.55 54.84
CA GLY A 397 6.44 54.60 54.99
C GLY A 397 7.73 54.38 54.15
N PRO A 398 8.43 55.43 53.67
CA PRO A 398 9.12 55.39 52.37
C PRO A 398 10.66 55.53 52.39
N ASN A 399 11.25 55.25 51.23
CA ASN A 399 12.47 55.80 50.62
C ASN A 399 13.89 55.50 51.17
N ALA A 400 14.69 55.03 50.20
CA ALA A 400 16.01 55.53 49.78
C ALA A 400 17.28 54.77 50.23
N SER A 401 18.08 54.50 49.18
CA SER A 401 19.55 54.46 49.12
C SER A 401 20.26 53.11 49.27
N GLY A 402 21.04 52.75 48.23
CA GLY A 402 22.31 52.04 48.40
C GLY A 402 22.39 50.61 47.85
N THR A 403 22.94 50.49 46.64
CA THR A 403 23.70 49.38 46.01
C THR A 403 24.39 48.37 46.96
N PRO A 404 24.67 47.10 46.56
CA PRO A 404 25.63 46.81 45.47
C PRO A 404 25.38 45.45 44.73
N PRO A 405 26.36 44.76 44.10
CA PRO A 405 26.56 44.77 42.65
C PRO A 405 26.62 43.36 42.03
N TRP A 406 26.05 43.16 40.84
CA TRP A 406 26.67 42.36 39.78
C TRP A 406 25.82 42.43 38.51
N GLU A 407 26.53 42.62 37.41
CA GLU A 407 26.10 42.93 36.06
C GLU A 407 26.70 41.85 35.16
N VAL A 408 25.92 41.26 34.24
CA VAL A 408 26.33 40.98 32.86
C VAL A 408 25.08 40.96 31.96
N ALA A 409 25.18 41.68 30.84
CA ALA A 409 24.12 42.12 29.93
C ALA A 409 23.67 41.09 28.87
N ALA A 410 22.47 41.34 28.33
CA ALA A 410 21.84 40.67 27.19
C ALA A 410 22.20 41.31 25.83
N PRO A 411 22.20 40.56 24.71
CA PRO A 411 22.36 41.14 23.38
C PRO A 411 21.01 41.43 22.68
N ALA A 412 21.03 42.47 21.83
CA ALA A 412 19.94 43.02 21.03
C ALA A 412 20.03 42.60 19.53
N PRO A 413 19.02 42.90 18.66
CA PRO A 413 18.70 42.12 17.46
C PRO A 413 19.37 42.59 16.14
N LEU A 414 19.35 41.70 15.12
CA LEU A 414 19.91 41.88 13.77
C LEU A 414 18.92 42.51 12.76
N PRO A 415 19.38 43.31 11.76
CA PRO A 415 18.58 43.81 10.65
C PRO A 415 18.72 42.99 9.34
N ALA A 416 17.74 43.16 8.44
CA ALA A 416 17.53 42.44 7.16
C ALA A 416 18.34 42.99 5.95
N PRO A 417 18.48 42.23 4.83
CA PRO A 417 19.27 42.65 3.66
C PRO A 417 18.42 43.13 2.46
N GLU A 418 19.00 44.02 1.65
CA GLU A 418 18.53 44.46 0.32
C GLU A 418 19.62 44.27 -0.77
N PRO A 419 19.27 44.27 -2.07
CA PRO A 419 19.95 43.53 -3.13
C PRO A 419 20.91 44.37 -4.00
N SER A 420 21.81 43.71 -4.72
CA SER A 420 22.69 44.33 -5.73
C SER A 420 22.68 43.60 -7.07
N ALA A 421 22.74 44.39 -8.16
CA ALA A 421 22.65 44.04 -9.57
C ALA A 421 24.00 44.37 -10.29
N PRO A 422 24.22 44.05 -11.60
CA PRO A 422 25.46 43.39 -12.08
C PRO A 422 26.28 44.16 -13.17
N ALA A 423 27.49 43.67 -13.50
CA ALA A 423 28.26 43.95 -14.74
C ALA A 423 29.39 42.89 -14.93
N SER A 424 29.45 42.09 -16.02
CA SER A 424 30.19 42.25 -17.32
C SER A 424 31.73 42.36 -17.16
N VAL A 425 32.67 41.67 -17.87
CA VAL A 425 32.90 41.52 -19.33
C VAL A 425 33.95 40.40 -19.66
N ALA A 426 33.83 39.72 -20.83
CA ALA A 426 34.80 39.14 -21.85
C ALA A 426 36.26 38.68 -21.50
N ALA A 427 37.05 37.87 -22.24
CA ALA A 427 36.97 36.90 -23.37
C ALA A 427 38.40 36.25 -23.60
N VAL A 428 38.43 35.00 -24.13
CA VAL A 428 39.40 34.10 -24.87
C VAL A 428 40.71 34.74 -25.47
N PRO A 429 41.89 34.06 -25.81
CA PRO A 429 42.07 32.68 -26.38
C PRO A 429 43.42 31.85 -26.26
N ALA A 430 43.36 30.58 -26.75
CA ALA A 430 44.30 29.74 -27.54
C ALA A 430 45.65 29.11 -27.01
N ALA A 431 45.93 27.86 -27.48
CA ALA A 431 47.02 26.88 -27.20
C ALA A 431 48.31 27.07 -28.07
N PRO A 432 49.46 26.31 -27.91
CA PRO A 432 49.61 24.85 -28.20
C PRO A 432 50.65 24.03 -27.35
N SER A 433 50.67 22.70 -27.57
CA SER A 433 51.50 21.58 -27.00
C SER A 433 52.99 21.56 -27.48
N PRO A 434 53.92 20.59 -27.15
CA PRO A 434 53.77 19.23 -26.55
C PRO A 434 54.89 18.71 -25.57
N ASP A 435 54.69 17.44 -25.15
CA ASP A 435 55.65 16.39 -24.77
C ASP A 435 56.11 16.22 -23.31
N SER A 436 55.70 15.08 -22.69
CA SER A 436 56.47 14.20 -21.77
C SER A 436 55.53 13.29 -20.95
N ALA A 437 55.58 11.98 -21.19
CA ALA A 437 55.22 10.92 -20.24
C ALA A 437 56.47 10.60 -19.36
N PRO A 438 56.41 10.01 -18.13
CA PRO A 438 55.59 8.84 -17.78
C PRO A 438 55.06 8.72 -16.32
N ALA A 439 54.33 7.62 -16.09
CA ALA A 439 54.16 6.82 -14.85
C ALA A 439 53.21 7.28 -13.71
N ALA A 440 52.25 6.38 -13.45
CA ALA A 440 51.62 5.97 -12.18
C ALA A 440 51.57 6.94 -10.98
N GLY A 441 50.33 7.24 -10.54
CA GLY A 441 50.06 7.78 -9.22
C GLY A 441 48.65 8.33 -9.12
N VAL A 442 47.75 7.59 -8.46
CA VAL A 442 46.49 8.13 -7.93
C VAL A 442 46.84 8.98 -6.71
N PRO A 443 46.46 10.27 -6.64
CA PRO A 443 46.57 11.04 -5.41
C PRO A 443 45.21 11.23 -4.70
N PRO A 444 45.28 11.63 -3.42
CA PRO A 444 44.37 11.19 -2.38
C PRO A 444 43.44 12.32 -1.88
N TRP A 445 42.25 11.94 -1.44
CA TRP A 445 41.54 12.68 -0.39
C TRP A 445 40.83 11.68 0.55
N GLU A 446 41.58 11.26 1.56
CA GLU A 446 41.08 11.00 2.92
C GLU A 446 40.88 12.40 3.57
N VAL A 447 39.88 12.69 4.40
CA VAL A 447 39.68 12.16 5.77
C VAL A 447 38.21 12.30 6.18
N ALA A 448 37.68 11.29 6.87
CA ALA A 448 36.98 11.35 8.18
C ALA A 448 35.76 10.41 8.27
N ASP A 449 35.94 9.29 8.99
CA ASP A 449 34.90 8.40 9.49
C ASP A 449 33.89 9.13 10.41
N PRO A 450 32.59 8.85 10.27
CA PRO A 450 31.66 8.92 11.38
C PRO A 450 31.46 7.53 12.00
N SER A 451 31.76 7.43 13.30
CA SER A 451 31.44 6.29 14.15
C SER A 451 29.93 5.97 14.16
N PRO A 452 29.52 4.69 14.27
CA PRO A 452 28.12 4.32 14.33
C PRO A 452 27.50 4.63 15.70
N ILE A 453 26.36 5.32 15.67
CA ILE A 453 25.45 5.56 16.78
C ILE A 453 24.81 4.22 17.18
N SER A 454 24.88 3.89 18.47
CA SER A 454 24.26 2.71 19.07
C SER A 454 22.75 2.89 19.21
N GLU A 455 21.97 1.93 18.72
CA GLU A 455 20.55 1.76 19.09
C GLU A 455 20.38 0.80 20.28
N PRO A 456 19.33 0.99 21.10
CA PRO A 456 19.18 0.37 22.41
C PRO A 456 18.69 -1.09 22.37
N SER A 457 19.32 -1.92 23.20
CA SER A 457 18.97 -3.32 23.46
C SER A 457 17.67 -3.45 24.25
N ALA A 458 16.70 -4.19 23.71
CA ALA A 458 15.53 -4.68 24.43
C ALA A 458 15.87 -5.98 25.20
N PRO A 459 15.23 -6.23 26.36
CA PRO A 459 15.72 -7.17 27.37
C PRO A 459 15.52 -8.64 26.99
N ALA A 460 16.53 -9.45 27.29
CA ALA A 460 16.51 -10.90 27.15
C ALA A 460 15.53 -11.57 28.15
N PRO A 461 14.81 -12.63 27.74
CA PRO A 461 14.10 -13.49 28.68
C PRO A 461 15.06 -14.35 29.48
N ALA A 462 14.70 -14.58 30.74
CA ALA A 462 15.48 -15.25 31.76
C ALA A 462 15.94 -16.68 31.37
N VAL A 463 17.22 -16.93 31.63
CA VAL A 463 17.87 -18.24 31.53
C VAL A 463 17.33 -19.15 32.64
N SER A 464 16.53 -20.14 32.25
CA SER A 464 16.25 -21.34 33.05
C SER A 464 17.40 -22.33 32.89
N SER A 465 17.80 -22.94 34.01
CA SER A 465 18.95 -23.81 34.27
C SER A 465 19.26 -24.91 33.23
N PRO A 466 20.53 -25.35 33.11
CA PRO A 466 20.94 -26.35 32.14
C PRO A 466 20.42 -27.74 32.52
N ARG A 467 19.54 -28.28 31.67
CA ARG A 467 19.15 -29.69 31.70
C ARG A 467 20.24 -30.50 30.99
N ALA A 468 20.78 -31.50 31.68
CA ALA A 468 21.81 -32.40 31.18
C ALA A 468 21.49 -32.92 29.76
N PRO A 469 22.49 -33.04 28.87
CA PRO A 469 22.28 -33.60 27.55
C PRO A 469 21.92 -35.08 27.70
N VAL A 470 20.66 -35.40 27.43
CA VAL A 470 20.25 -36.76 27.12
C VAL A 470 20.91 -37.09 25.79
N THR A 471 21.92 -37.97 25.82
CA THR A 471 22.53 -38.57 24.63
C THR A 471 21.44 -39.31 23.87
N ALA A 472 20.89 -38.65 22.84
CA ALA A 472 20.06 -39.34 21.86
C ALA A 472 20.93 -40.39 21.13
N PRO A 473 20.41 -41.60 20.90
CA PRO A 473 21.14 -42.61 20.14
C PRO A 473 21.40 -42.10 18.72
N ARG A 474 22.59 -42.41 18.18
CA ARG A 474 22.99 -42.08 16.81
C ARG A 474 21.97 -42.65 15.82
N PRO A 475 21.42 -41.87 14.86
CA PRO A 475 20.49 -42.39 13.88
C PRO A 475 21.23 -43.28 12.87
N ASP A 476 20.95 -44.58 12.91
CA ASP A 476 21.43 -45.54 11.92
C ASP A 476 20.55 -45.40 10.66
N LEU A 477 21.04 -44.76 9.60
CA LEU A 477 20.31 -44.56 8.34
C LEU A 477 20.26 -45.86 7.53
N ARG A 478 19.36 -46.78 7.90
CA ARG A 478 19.18 -48.08 7.20
C ARG A 478 17.84 -48.21 6.50
N SER A 479 16.97 -47.21 6.62
CA SER A 479 15.63 -47.26 6.04
C SER A 479 15.16 -45.90 5.51
N PRO A 480 14.26 -45.90 4.52
CA PRO A 480 13.64 -44.68 4.01
C PRO A 480 12.87 -43.88 5.06
N ALA A 481 12.24 -44.55 6.02
CA ALA A 481 11.52 -43.89 7.11
C ALA A 481 12.46 -43.09 8.04
N GLN A 482 13.68 -43.59 8.26
CA GLN A 482 14.69 -42.88 9.06
C GLN A 482 15.25 -41.68 8.31
N TRP A 483 15.44 -41.78 6.99
CA TRP A 483 15.77 -40.63 6.15
C TRP A 483 14.69 -39.55 6.25
N GLN A 484 13.41 -39.93 6.15
CA GLN A 484 12.29 -39.01 6.28
C GLN A 484 12.24 -38.32 7.66
N GLN A 485 12.46 -39.07 8.74
CA GLN A 485 12.54 -38.51 10.10
C GLN A 485 13.72 -37.55 10.26
N LEU A 486 14.87 -37.89 9.68
CA LEU A 486 16.05 -37.02 9.69
C LEU A 486 15.75 -35.71 8.97
N VAL A 487 15.24 -35.77 7.73
CA VAL A 487 14.92 -34.58 6.93
C VAL A 487 13.85 -33.71 7.61
N ALA A 488 12.85 -34.31 8.26
CA ALA A 488 11.85 -33.56 9.03
C ALA A 488 12.45 -32.82 10.24
N GLY A 489 13.53 -33.33 10.82
CA GLY A 489 14.28 -32.70 11.93
C GLY A 489 15.35 -31.70 11.48
N LEU A 490 15.72 -31.68 10.20
CA LEU A 490 16.72 -30.75 9.67
C LEU A 490 16.18 -29.32 9.64
N ARG A 491 16.87 -28.39 10.29
CA ARG A 491 16.55 -26.95 10.26
C ARG A 491 17.08 -26.24 9.00
N VAL A 492 16.95 -26.89 7.84
CA VAL A 492 17.41 -26.33 6.56
C VAL A 492 16.24 -25.67 5.85
N ARG A 493 16.37 -24.37 5.56
CA ARG A 493 15.36 -23.56 4.87
C ARG A 493 15.78 -23.23 3.43
N GLY A 494 14.81 -22.92 2.57
CA GLY A 494 15.04 -22.56 1.16
C GLY A 494 15.38 -23.76 0.28
N ILE A 495 16.11 -23.53 -0.82
CA ILE A 495 16.37 -24.51 -1.89
C ILE A 495 17.03 -25.81 -1.37
N ALA A 496 17.92 -25.73 -0.37
CA ALA A 496 18.54 -26.92 0.24
C ALA A 496 17.54 -27.76 1.04
N GLY A 497 16.54 -27.12 1.65
CA GLY A 497 15.44 -27.81 2.32
C GLY A 497 14.53 -28.46 1.30
N GLU A 498 14.15 -27.74 0.24
CA GLU A 498 13.32 -28.30 -0.83
C GLU A 498 14.00 -29.50 -1.53
N LEU A 499 15.31 -29.42 -1.77
CA LEU A 499 16.10 -30.53 -2.28
C LEU A 499 15.98 -31.76 -1.36
N ALA A 500 16.19 -31.58 -0.05
CA ALA A 500 16.09 -32.68 0.92
C ALA A 500 14.70 -33.34 0.95
N HIS A 501 13.63 -32.55 0.85
CA HIS A 501 12.24 -33.05 0.90
C HIS A 501 11.81 -33.77 -0.38
N ASN A 502 12.46 -33.48 -1.50
CA ASN A 502 12.19 -34.10 -2.80
C ASN A 502 13.10 -35.31 -3.10
N CYS A 503 14.08 -35.60 -2.23
CA CYS A 503 14.96 -36.75 -2.37
C CYS A 503 14.40 -38.01 -1.72
N GLY A 504 14.46 -39.13 -2.46
CA GLY A 504 14.24 -40.48 -1.93
C GLY A 504 15.55 -41.09 -1.44
N PHE A 505 15.49 -41.93 -0.40
CA PHE A 505 16.64 -42.66 0.12
C PHE A 505 16.88 -43.93 -0.72
N LEU A 506 18.11 -44.15 -1.17
CA LEU A 506 18.50 -45.39 -1.85
C LEU A 506 19.44 -46.24 -1.00
N ASP A 507 20.58 -45.68 -0.58
CA ASP A 507 21.58 -46.42 0.19
C ASP A 507 22.49 -45.51 1.03
N TRP A 508 23.08 -46.07 2.09
CA TRP A 508 24.07 -45.42 2.95
C TRP A 508 25.17 -46.41 3.33
N ALA A 509 26.38 -46.20 2.79
CA ALA A 509 27.54 -47.04 3.05
C ALA A 509 28.85 -46.24 2.98
N ASP A 510 29.79 -46.50 3.89
CA ASP A 510 31.14 -45.90 3.91
C ASP A 510 31.15 -44.35 3.82
N GLY A 511 30.20 -43.68 4.49
CA GLY A 511 30.09 -42.22 4.44
C GLY A 511 29.50 -41.66 3.14
N ARG A 512 28.99 -42.51 2.24
CA ARG A 512 28.33 -42.13 0.98
C ARG A 512 26.82 -42.30 1.08
N LEU A 513 26.08 -41.22 0.84
CA LEU A 513 24.63 -41.19 0.82
C LEU A 513 24.13 -41.10 -0.62
N LEU A 514 23.48 -42.17 -1.06
CA LEU A 514 22.87 -42.23 -2.38
C LEU A 514 21.39 -41.85 -2.27
N LEU A 515 21.01 -40.79 -2.99
CA LEU A 515 19.65 -40.26 -3.01
C LEU A 515 19.08 -40.32 -4.43
N SER A 516 17.81 -40.65 -4.56
CA SER A 516 17.06 -40.50 -5.82
C SER A 516 16.43 -39.11 -5.89
N LEU A 517 16.46 -38.51 -7.07
CA LEU A 517 15.78 -37.25 -7.36
C LEU A 517 14.99 -37.38 -8.66
N ASP A 518 13.71 -37.00 -8.62
CA ASP A 518 12.86 -37.04 -9.81
C ASP A 518 13.39 -36.03 -10.86
N PRO A 519 13.49 -36.42 -12.15
CA PRO A 519 13.89 -35.52 -13.23
C PRO A 519 13.13 -34.18 -13.27
N ALA A 520 11.87 -34.15 -12.85
CA ALA A 520 11.05 -32.94 -12.84
C ALA A 520 11.60 -31.84 -11.88
N VAL A 521 12.31 -32.24 -10.83
CA VAL A 521 12.83 -31.35 -9.78
C VAL A 521 14.36 -31.29 -9.76
N GLU A 522 15.01 -31.76 -10.83
CA GLU A 522 16.47 -31.73 -10.98
C GLU A 522 17.04 -30.31 -10.83
N HIS A 523 16.29 -29.28 -11.21
CA HIS A 523 16.68 -27.87 -11.08
C HIS A 523 16.95 -27.42 -9.62
N LEU A 524 16.46 -28.15 -8.61
CA LEU A 524 16.77 -27.90 -7.20
C LEU A 524 18.20 -28.33 -6.83
N ARG A 525 18.83 -29.16 -7.65
CA ARG A 525 20.19 -29.66 -7.49
C ARG A 525 21.21 -28.61 -7.96
N VAL A 526 21.37 -27.56 -7.16
CA VAL A 526 22.41 -26.54 -7.36
C VAL A 526 23.60 -26.77 -6.40
N PRO A 527 24.85 -26.47 -6.80
CA PRO A 527 26.03 -26.73 -5.95
C PRO A 527 25.96 -26.11 -4.55
N THR A 528 25.29 -24.96 -4.42
CA THR A 528 25.05 -24.28 -3.15
C THR A 528 24.04 -25.01 -2.26
N ALA A 529 23.02 -25.64 -2.86
CA ALA A 529 22.03 -26.44 -2.15
C ALA A 529 22.60 -27.78 -1.71
N GLU A 530 23.40 -28.43 -2.57
CA GLU A 530 24.13 -29.65 -2.22
C GLU A 530 25.10 -29.41 -1.06
N SER A 531 25.88 -28.31 -1.10
CA SER A 531 26.82 -27.99 -0.04
C SER A 531 26.13 -27.71 1.30
N ARG A 532 25.02 -26.96 1.29
CA ARG A 532 24.24 -26.65 2.50
C ARG A 532 23.52 -27.88 3.06
N LEU A 533 23.01 -28.74 2.19
CA LEU A 533 22.39 -30.00 2.59
C LEU A 533 23.43 -30.94 3.21
N ARG A 534 24.61 -31.05 2.59
CA ARG A 534 25.74 -31.81 3.14
C ARG A 534 26.13 -31.32 4.53
N GLU A 535 26.36 -30.01 4.69
CA GLU A 535 26.75 -29.41 5.98
C GLU A 535 25.70 -29.68 7.07
N ALA A 536 24.41 -29.60 6.72
CA ALA A 536 23.33 -29.89 7.66
C ALA A 536 23.23 -31.38 8.01
N LEU A 537 23.52 -32.28 7.07
CA LEU A 537 23.56 -33.72 7.30
C LEU A 537 24.78 -34.12 8.14
N GLU A 538 25.94 -33.53 7.89
CA GLU A 538 27.15 -33.71 8.71
C GLU A 538 26.92 -33.25 10.15
N GLY A 539 26.24 -32.11 10.34
CA GLY A 539 25.85 -31.62 11.66
C GLY A 539 24.86 -32.53 12.39
N ALA A 540 23.99 -33.22 11.66
CA ALA A 540 22.99 -34.12 12.24
C ALA A 540 23.49 -35.56 12.46
N LEU A 541 24.41 -36.05 11.62
CA LEU A 541 24.95 -37.41 11.66
C LEU A 541 26.28 -37.51 12.41
N GLY A 542 27.02 -36.40 12.54
CA GLY A 542 28.30 -36.34 13.24
C GLY A 542 29.47 -37.00 12.52
N GLU A 543 29.30 -37.37 11.24
CA GLU A 543 30.31 -37.96 10.35
C GLU A 543 30.31 -37.22 9.00
N PRO A 544 31.45 -37.19 8.29
CA PRO A 544 31.53 -36.56 6.96
C PRO A 544 30.65 -37.31 5.95
N VAL A 545 29.84 -36.58 5.18
CA VAL A 545 28.85 -37.14 4.27
C VAL A 545 29.19 -36.78 2.83
N ARG A 546 29.36 -37.78 1.97
CA ARG A 546 29.43 -37.59 0.52
C ARG A 546 28.06 -37.84 -0.11
N LEU A 547 27.45 -36.79 -0.65
CA LEU A 547 26.16 -36.87 -1.33
C LEU A 547 26.33 -37.29 -2.79
N GLU A 548 25.60 -38.32 -3.21
CA GLU A 548 25.47 -38.73 -4.60
C GLU A 548 23.99 -38.80 -4.99
N PHE A 549 23.64 -38.21 -6.13
CA PHE A 549 22.26 -38.14 -6.62
C PHE A 549 22.10 -38.99 -7.88
N GLN A 550 21.13 -39.90 -7.86
CA GLN A 550 20.67 -40.63 -9.03
C GLN A 550 19.39 -39.99 -9.56
N ILE A 551 19.41 -39.54 -10.82
CA ILE A 551 18.24 -38.96 -11.48
C ILE A 551 17.34 -40.10 -11.94
N ALA A 552 16.38 -40.45 -11.10
CA ALA A 552 15.39 -41.49 -11.32
C ALA A 552 14.16 -41.15 -10.49
N ARG A 553 12.97 -41.46 -11.01
CA ARG A 553 11.75 -41.32 -10.21
C ARG A 553 11.92 -42.18 -8.95
N PRO A 554 11.79 -41.60 -7.75
CA PRO A 554 11.95 -42.36 -6.52
C PRO A 554 10.88 -43.46 -6.48
N GLU A 555 11.30 -44.71 -6.26
CA GLU A 555 10.38 -45.85 -6.13
C GLU A 555 9.51 -45.77 -4.87
N GLN A 556 9.87 -44.86 -3.96
CA GLN A 556 9.25 -44.67 -2.66
C GLN A 556 8.70 -43.26 -2.52
N GLU A 557 7.62 -43.12 -1.76
CA GLU A 557 6.96 -41.84 -1.49
C GLU A 557 7.95 -40.86 -0.80
N THR A 558 8.19 -39.72 -1.43
CA THR A 558 9.02 -38.65 -0.84
C THR A 558 8.22 -37.83 0.19
N LEU A 559 8.92 -37.08 1.06
CA LEU A 559 8.25 -36.20 2.03
C LEU A 559 7.40 -35.12 1.34
N ALA A 560 7.84 -34.61 0.19
CA ALA A 560 7.06 -33.68 -0.62
C ALA A 560 5.74 -34.31 -1.10
N GLN A 561 5.79 -35.53 -1.64
CA GLN A 561 4.60 -36.26 -2.09
C GLN A 561 3.64 -36.57 -0.94
N ARG A 562 4.17 -36.96 0.23
CA ARG A 562 3.35 -37.21 1.42
C ARG A 562 2.64 -35.95 1.94
N ARG A 563 3.33 -34.79 1.95
CA ARG A 563 2.73 -33.51 2.35
C ARG A 563 1.62 -33.08 1.40
N VAL A 564 1.79 -33.29 0.09
CA VAL A 564 0.74 -33.03 -0.90
C VAL A 564 -0.47 -33.92 -0.61
N ARG A 565 -0.28 -35.22 -0.39
CA ARG A 565 -1.38 -36.15 -0.04
C ARG A 565 -2.10 -35.75 1.26
N GLU A 566 -1.35 -35.39 2.30
CA GLU A 566 -1.92 -34.96 3.60
C GLU A 566 -2.64 -33.61 3.50
N ALA A 567 -2.19 -32.71 2.62
CA ALA A 567 -2.89 -31.46 2.32
C ALA A 567 -4.19 -31.73 1.54
N GLU A 568 -4.14 -32.57 0.50
CA GLU A 568 -5.33 -32.99 -0.26
C GLU A 568 -6.35 -33.76 0.60
N ALA A 569 -5.88 -34.56 1.56
CA ALA A 569 -6.75 -35.24 2.51
C ALA A 569 -7.45 -34.25 3.46
N ARG A 570 -6.73 -33.22 3.94
CA ARG A 570 -7.31 -32.14 4.76
C ARG A 570 -8.31 -31.30 3.99
N GLN A 571 -7.99 -30.97 2.74
CA GLN A 571 -8.89 -30.26 1.82
C GLN A 571 -10.20 -31.03 1.63
N ARG A 572 -10.12 -32.31 1.29
CA ARG A 572 -11.30 -33.18 1.13
C ARG A 572 -12.13 -33.29 2.41
N ALA A 573 -11.48 -33.45 3.56
CA ALA A 573 -12.19 -33.51 4.84
C ALA A 573 -12.90 -32.19 5.19
N ALA A 574 -12.31 -31.04 4.86
CA ALA A 574 -12.94 -29.74 5.04
C ALA A 574 -14.14 -29.55 4.10
N GLU A 575 -14.01 -29.98 2.83
CA GLU A 575 -15.10 -29.97 1.87
C GLU A 575 -16.25 -30.87 2.35
N GLU A 576 -15.97 -32.11 2.73
CA GLU A 576 -16.97 -33.06 3.25
C GLU A 576 -17.68 -32.52 4.51
N THR A 577 -16.94 -31.86 5.41
CA THR A 577 -17.51 -31.25 6.61
C THR A 577 -18.44 -30.09 6.25
N MET A 578 -18.06 -29.24 5.29
CA MET A 578 -18.88 -28.12 4.83
C MET A 578 -20.15 -28.60 4.11
N TYR A 579 -20.06 -29.68 3.32
CA TYR A 579 -21.22 -30.27 2.66
C TYR A 579 -22.15 -31.02 3.63
N ALA A 580 -21.63 -31.52 4.75
CA ALA A 580 -22.40 -32.20 5.78
C ALA A 580 -22.95 -31.25 6.87
N ASP A 581 -22.57 -29.96 6.87
CA ASP A 581 -23.00 -29.00 7.88
C ASP A 581 -24.46 -28.53 7.63
N PRO A 582 -25.39 -28.75 8.57
CA PRO A 582 -26.80 -28.35 8.44
C PRO A 582 -27.04 -26.84 8.30
N VAL A 583 -26.09 -26.00 8.69
CA VAL A 583 -26.15 -24.53 8.53
C VAL A 583 -25.69 -24.15 7.12
N ALA A 584 -24.62 -24.77 6.63
CA ALA A 584 -24.10 -24.59 5.28
C ALA A 584 -25.14 -25.02 4.21
N GLU A 585 -25.84 -26.13 4.45
CA GLU A 585 -26.93 -26.60 3.58
C GLU A 585 -28.10 -25.61 3.56
N ARG A 586 -28.52 -25.11 4.72
CA ARG A 586 -29.56 -24.06 4.83
C ARG A 586 -29.18 -22.76 4.10
N MET A 587 -27.90 -22.36 4.15
CA MET A 587 -27.42 -21.19 3.42
C MET A 587 -27.48 -21.38 1.90
N ARG A 588 -27.11 -22.57 1.39
CA ARG A 588 -27.22 -22.90 -0.03
C ARG A 588 -28.65 -22.87 -0.53
N GLU A 589 -29.58 -23.43 0.25
CA GLU A 589 -31.00 -23.44 -0.09
C GLU A 589 -31.61 -22.03 -0.07
N GLN A 590 -31.30 -21.21 0.94
CA GLN A 590 -31.83 -19.85 1.06
C GLN A 590 -31.32 -18.90 -0.02
N LEU A 591 -30.06 -19.06 -0.43
CA LEU A 591 -29.41 -18.17 -1.39
C LEU A 591 -29.47 -18.68 -2.84
N ALA A 592 -30.01 -19.89 -3.07
CA ALA A 592 -29.99 -20.56 -4.37
C ALA A 592 -28.58 -20.55 -5.00
N ALA A 593 -27.56 -20.83 -4.18
CA ALA A 593 -26.15 -20.69 -4.53
C ALA A 593 -25.36 -21.97 -4.23
N ASP A 594 -24.30 -22.20 -5.00
CA ASP A 594 -23.37 -23.31 -4.82
C ASP A 594 -22.00 -22.84 -4.32
N TRP A 595 -21.30 -23.72 -3.61
CA TRP A 595 -19.91 -23.48 -3.23
C TRP A 595 -19.03 -23.44 -4.48
N VAL A 596 -18.12 -22.47 -4.52
CA VAL A 596 -17.14 -22.38 -5.59
C VAL A 596 -16.14 -23.54 -5.44
N PRO A 597 -15.91 -24.36 -6.48
CA PRO A 597 -14.98 -25.49 -6.39
C PRO A 597 -13.58 -25.03 -5.93
N GLY A 598 -13.06 -25.64 -4.86
CA GLY A 598 -11.74 -25.32 -4.29
C GLY A 598 -11.68 -24.07 -3.42
N SER A 599 -12.82 -23.42 -3.10
CA SER A 599 -12.83 -22.24 -2.23
C SER A 599 -12.95 -22.54 -0.73
N ILE A 600 -13.04 -23.82 -0.35
CA ILE A 600 -13.16 -24.25 1.05
C ILE A 600 -11.76 -24.46 1.61
N GLU A 601 -11.30 -23.59 2.50
CA GLU A 601 -9.95 -23.72 3.07
C GLU A 601 -9.98 -24.42 4.44
N PRO A 602 -9.16 -25.48 4.66
CA PRO A 602 -9.03 -26.10 5.97
C PRO A 602 -8.34 -25.14 6.96
N GLN A 603 -8.90 -24.98 8.17
CA GLN A 603 -8.19 -24.26 9.24
C GLN A 603 -6.91 -25.05 9.60
N GLY A 604 -5.78 -24.34 9.55
CA GLY A 604 -4.40 -24.89 9.57
C GLY A 604 -3.97 -25.56 10.86
#